data_AF-A0A810NIR6-F1
#
_entry.id   AF-A0A810NIR6-F1
#
_cell.length_a   1.000
_cell.length_b   1.000
_cell.length_c   1.000
_cell.angle_alpha   90.00
_cell.angle_beta   90.00
_cell.angle_gamma   90.00
#
_symmetry.space_group_name_H-M   'P 1'
#
loop_
_entity.id
_entity.type
_entity.pdbx_description
1 polymer ?
#
loop_
_entity_poly.entity_id
_entity_poly.type
_entity_poly.pdbx_seq_one_letter_code
_entity_poly.pdbx_strand_id
1 'polypeptide(L)' 'MHPGRRRQGIGRALLDAAEQRFVGFGGRRAGAMVLDENELAHGAWSAAGYHRQPQWSRWVKPLAAS' A
#
# COMPACT_ATOMS: atom_id res chain seq x y z
N MET A 1 -0.19 -1.91 11.07
CA MET A 1 -0.76 -0.99 12.09
C MET A 1 -1.58 -1.81 13.07
N HIS A 2 -1.31 -1.68 14.37
CA HIS A 2 -2.11 -2.33 15.40
C HIS A 2 -3.57 -1.79 15.33
N PRO A 3 -4.62 -2.63 15.39
CA PRO A 3 -6.01 -2.17 15.28
C PRO A 3 -6.38 -1.07 16.27
N GLY A 4 -5.87 -1.14 17.50
CA GLY A 4 -6.06 -0.12 18.55
C GLY A 4 -5.34 1.22 18.35
N ARG A 5 -4.51 1.35 17.30
CA ARG A 5 -3.78 2.60 16.97
C ARG A 5 -4.27 3.23 15.65
N ARG A 6 -5.40 2.74 15.11
CA ARG A 6 -6.06 3.36 13.95
C ARG A 6 -6.57 4.75 14.35
N ARG A 7 -6.43 5.75 13.46
CA ARG A 7 -6.79 7.19 13.62
C ARG A 7 -5.82 8.11 14.38
N GLN A 8 -4.60 7.67 14.72
CA GLN A 8 -3.57 8.54 15.33
C GLN A 8 -2.62 9.19 14.31
N GLY A 9 -2.97 9.22 13.01
CA GLY A 9 -2.11 9.81 11.97
C GLY A 9 -0.81 9.04 11.65
N ILE A 10 -0.39 8.06 12.46
CA ILE A 10 0.86 7.30 12.28
C ILE A 10 0.96 6.68 10.88
N GLY A 11 -0.15 6.11 10.38
CA GLY A 11 -0.17 5.51 9.04
C GLY A 11 0.07 6.54 7.94
N ARG A 12 -0.48 7.76 8.09
CA ARG A 12 -0.28 8.85 7.14
C ARG A 12 1.15 9.39 7.22
N ALA A 13 1.68 9.60 8.42
CA ALA A 13 3.05 10.06 8.62
C ALA A 13 4.09 9.08 8.02
N LEU A 14 3.87 7.78 8.15
CA LEU A 14 4.72 6.77 7.53
C LEU A 14 4.66 6.81 5.99
N LEU A 15 3.47 7.02 5.42
CA LEU A 15 3.31 7.17 3.97
C LEU A 15 3.97 8.44 3.46
N ASP A 16 3.74 9.59 4.11
CA ASP A 16 4.35 10.86 3.73
C ASP A 16 5.89 10.77 3.76
N ALA A 17 6.46 10.14 4.80
CA ALA A 17 7.90 9.92 4.89
C ALA A 17 8.44 8.99 3.78
N ALA A 18 7.70 7.93 3.43
CA ALA A 18 8.07 7.03 2.35
C ALA A 18 8.01 7.75 0.98
N GLU A 19 6.96 8.53 0.73
CA GLU A 19 6.77 9.31 -0.49
C GLU A 19 7.88 10.36 -0.67
N GLN A 20 8.23 11.09 0.39
CA GLN A 20 9.36 12.03 0.38
C GLN A 20 10.67 11.33 0.02
N ARG A 21 10.91 10.14 0.59
CA ARG A 21 12.10 9.35 0.27
C ARG A 21 12.08 8.89 -1.19
N PHE A 22 10.95 8.44 -1.73
CA PHE A 22 10.84 8.06 -3.14
C PHE A 22 11.19 9.23 -4.05
N VAL A 23 10.65 10.43 -3.79
CA VAL A 23 10.98 11.64 -4.56
C VAL A 23 12.47 11.97 -4.49
N GLY A 24 13.08 11.86 -3.30
CA GLY A 24 14.51 12.09 -3.11
C GLY A 24 15.42 11.17 -3.93
N PHE A 25 14.95 9.97 -4.29
CA PHE A 25 15.65 9.03 -5.18
C PHE A 25 15.21 9.13 -6.65
N GLY A 26 14.45 10.15 -7.03
CA GLY A 26 13.95 10.32 -8.41
C GLY A 26 12.74 9.43 -8.74
N GLY A 27 12.10 8.85 -7.73
CA GLY A 27 10.87 8.07 -7.86
C GLY A 27 9.74 8.90 -8.47
N ARG A 28 9.04 8.31 -9.45
CA ARG A 28 7.94 8.99 -10.18
C ARG A 28 6.56 8.44 -9.83
N ARG A 29 6.50 7.24 -9.25
CA ARG A 29 5.28 6.52 -8.88
C ARG A 29 5.55 5.69 -7.63
N ALA A 30 4.59 5.65 -6.72
CA ALA A 30 4.56 4.71 -5.61
C ALA A 30 3.53 3.61 -5.89
N GLY A 31 3.83 2.38 -5.50
CA GLY A 31 2.94 1.24 -5.63
C GLY A 31 2.51 0.72 -4.25
N ALA A 32 1.26 0.27 -4.16
CA ALA A 32 0.74 -0.44 -3.01
C ALA A 32 -0.07 -1.64 -3.52
N MET A 33 0.06 -2.80 -2.84
CA MET A 33 -0.71 -4.00 -3.16
C MET A 33 -1.54 -4.42 -1.95
N VAL A 34 -2.83 -4.63 -2.19
CA VAL A 34 -3.79 -5.15 -1.22
C VAL A 34 -4.68 -6.17 -1.91
N LEU A 35 -5.23 -7.11 -1.14
CA LEU A 35 -6.21 -8.06 -1.65
C LEU A 35 -7.49 -7.32 -2.07
N ASP A 36 -8.15 -7.82 -3.11
CA ASP A 36 -9.39 -7.22 -3.62
C ASP A 36 -10.53 -7.27 -2.59
N GLU A 37 -10.55 -8.28 -1.73
CA GLU A 37 -11.53 -8.40 -0.64
C GLU A 37 -11.30 -7.44 0.54
N ASN A 38 -10.17 -6.71 0.56
CA ASN A 38 -9.83 -5.81 1.67
C ASN A 38 -10.34 -4.38 1.42
N GLU A 39 -11.67 -4.22 1.44
CA GLU A 39 -12.35 -2.95 1.18
C GLU A 39 -11.90 -1.81 2.12
N LEU A 40 -11.63 -2.13 3.40
CA LEU A 40 -11.10 -1.17 4.37
C LEU A 40 -9.75 -0.58 3.91
N ALA A 41 -8.86 -1.45 3.40
CA ALA A 41 -7.57 -1.00 2.89
C ALA A 41 -7.75 -0.19 1.61
N HIS A 42 -8.71 -0.51 0.74
CA HIS A 42 -9.00 0.28 -0.45
C HIS A 42 -9.35 1.73 -0.08
N GLY A 43 -10.23 1.91 0.92
CA GLY A 43 -10.56 3.23 1.44
C GLY A 43 -9.35 3.99 1.98
N ALA A 44 -8.47 3.31 2.72
CA ALA A 44 -7.25 3.92 3.25
C ALA A 44 -6.26 4.35 2.15
N TRP A 45 -6.08 3.54 1.11
CA TRP A 45 -5.21 3.87 -0.02
C TRP A 45 -5.79 4.98 -0.90
N SER A 46 -7.10 4.95 -1.15
CA SER A 46 -7.80 6.01 -1.87
C SER A 46 -7.69 7.34 -1.13
N ALA A 47 -7.88 7.35 0.19
CA ALA A 47 -7.70 8.54 1.03
C ALA A 47 -6.24 9.06 1.04
N ALA A 48 -5.28 8.19 0.75
CA ALA A 48 -3.87 8.56 0.60
C ALA A 48 -3.49 9.04 -0.81
N GLY A 49 -4.42 9.00 -1.78
CA GLY A 49 -4.18 9.43 -3.18
C GLY A 49 -3.75 8.31 -4.13
N TYR A 50 -3.78 7.05 -3.68
CA TYR A 50 -3.51 5.90 -4.54
C TYR A 50 -4.77 5.52 -5.32
N HIS A 51 -4.59 5.08 -6.57
CA HIS A 51 -5.68 4.60 -7.42
C HIS A 51 -5.54 3.10 -7.69
N ARG A 52 -6.67 2.38 -7.65
CA ARG A 52 -6.71 0.94 -7.97
C ARG A 52 -6.39 0.72 -9.45
N GLN A 53 -5.52 -0.25 -9.73
CA GLN A 53 -5.22 -0.71 -11.08
C GLN A 53 -5.76 -2.14 -11.29
N PRO A 54 -7.01 -2.30 -11.73
CA PRO A 54 -7.68 -3.61 -11.84
C PRO A 54 -7.05 -4.54 -12.88
N GLN A 55 -6.31 -3.99 -13.84
CA GLN A 55 -5.71 -4.74 -14.94
C GLN A 55 -4.44 -5.51 -14.54
N TRP A 56 -4.01 -5.40 -13.28
CA TRP A 56 -2.82 -6.07 -12.78
C TRP A 56 -3.22 -7.18 -11.83
N SER A 57 -2.77 -8.41 -12.12
CA SER A 57 -2.98 -9.58 -11.27
C SER A 57 -1.67 -10.01 -10.62
N ARG A 58 -1.76 -10.54 -9.40
CA ARG A 58 -0.64 -11.18 -8.71
C ARG A 58 -0.66 -12.68 -8.99
N TRP A 59 0.44 -13.20 -9.54
CA TRP A 59 0.63 -14.64 -9.77
C TRP A 59 1.57 -15.21 -8.72
N VAL A 60 1.22 -16.36 -8.14
CA VAL A 60 2.04 -17.07 -7.15
C VAL A 60 2.08 -18.56 -7.49
N LYS A 61 3.24 -19.19 -7.35
CA LYS A 61 3.41 -20.65 -7.44
C LYS A 61 4.11 -21.13 -6.16
N PRO A 62 3.47 -21.97 -5.34
CA PRO A 62 4.19 -22.60 -4.24
C PRO A 62 5.26 -23.53 -4.82
N LEU A 63 6.48 -23.44 -4.29
CA LEU A 63 7.50 -24.45 -4.50
C LEU A 63 7.44 -25.37 -3.29
N ALA A 64 7.24 -26.67 -3.50
CA ALA A 64 7.47 -27.62 -2.42
C ALA A 64 8.96 -27.54 -2.06
N ALA A 65 9.27 -27.45 -0.76
CA ALA A 65 10.60 -27.80 -0.30
C ALA A 65 10.75 -29.30 -0.56
N SER A 66 11.74 -29.67 -1.37
CA SER A 66 12.13 -31.07 -1.56
C SER A 66 12.57 -31.69 -0.24
#